data_AF-A0A6G3XQQ0-F1
#
_entry.id   AF-A0A6G3XQQ0-F1
#
_cell.length_a   1.000
_cell.length_b   1.000
_cell.length_c   1.000
_cell.angle_alpha   90.00
_cell.angle_beta   90.00
_cell.angle_gamma   90.00
#
_symmetry.space_group_name_H-M   'P 1'
#
loop_
_entity.id
_entity.type
_entity.pdbx_description
1 polymer ?
#
loop_
_entity_poly.entity_id
_entity_poly.type
_entity_poly.pdbx_seq_one_letter_code
_entity_poly.pdbx_strand_id
1 'polypeptide(L)'
;GGGDGGLHLLGHSLGGQIARAAVLLDAAPFRSLTLMSSGPAEVVAAQRDKVKMLSEALSVLSMDEVWQAMRALDPPQDADTGDGADMRHRWLANDPAQLIATGAQLAAEPDRVD
;
A
#
# COMPACT_ATOMS: atom_id res chain seq x y z
N GLY A 1 18.30 5.34 -37.09
CA GLY A 1 17.32 5.98 -36.21
C GLY A 1 16.82 4.95 -35.24
N GLY A 2 17.41 4.88 -34.04
CA GLY A 2 16.89 4.08 -32.93
C GLY A 2 16.46 5.07 -31.86
N GLY A 3 15.18 5.06 -31.50
CA GLY A 3 14.63 6.05 -30.57
C GLY A 3 15.33 6.01 -29.22
N ASP A 4 15.50 7.19 -28.65
CA ASP A 4 16.05 7.55 -27.34
C ASP A 4 15.16 7.01 -26.18
N GLY A 5 14.91 5.70 -26.19
CA GLY A 5 13.76 5.03 -25.57
C GLY A 5 13.99 4.56 -24.13
N GLY A 6 14.09 5.49 -23.19
CA GLY A 6 14.03 5.17 -21.75
C GLY A 6 12.60 4.85 -21.28
N LEU A 7 12.48 4.00 -20.26
CA LEU A 7 11.20 3.56 -19.69
C LEU A 7 10.58 4.64 -18.79
N HIS A 8 9.26 4.80 -18.84
CA HIS A 8 8.52 5.59 -17.87
C HIS A 8 8.02 4.66 -16.75
N LEU A 9 8.52 4.84 -15.54
CA LEU A 9 8.17 4.01 -14.39
C LEU A 9 7.08 4.70 -13.56
N LEU A 10 5.99 3.99 -13.27
CA LEU A 10 4.97 4.41 -12.32
C LEU A 10 4.90 3.43 -11.16
N GLY A 11 5.04 3.95 -9.93
CA GLY A 11 4.84 3.20 -8.71
C GLY A 11 3.61 3.72 -7.97
N HIS A 12 2.71 2.82 -7.58
CA HIS A 12 1.53 3.14 -6.78
C HIS A 12 1.62 2.53 -5.38
N SER A 13 1.33 3.31 -4.34
CA SER A 13 1.34 2.83 -2.94
C SER A 13 2.68 2.15 -2.58
N LEU A 14 2.70 0.90 -2.10
CA LEU A 14 3.93 0.12 -1.89
C LEU A 14 4.81 0.08 -3.15
N GLY A 15 4.21 -0.04 -4.34
CA GLY A 15 4.92 -0.01 -5.61
C GLY A 15 5.67 1.30 -5.85
N GLY A 16 5.25 2.40 -5.22
CA GLY A 16 5.99 3.67 -5.21
C GLY A 16 7.32 3.57 -4.48
N GLN A 17 7.34 2.95 -3.30
CA GLN A 17 8.59 2.73 -2.53
C GLN A 17 9.55 1.81 -3.30
N ILE A 18 9.03 0.75 -3.91
CA ILE A 18 9.81 -0.18 -4.74
C ILE A 18 10.37 0.53 -5.97
N ALA A 19 9.54 1.32 -6.68
CA ALA A 19 9.94 2.06 -7.86
C ALA A 19 11.02 3.11 -7.53
N ARG A 20 10.87 3.81 -6.41
CA ARG A 20 11.89 4.74 -5.88
C ARG A 20 13.21 4.01 -5.62
N ALA A 21 13.16 2.88 -4.91
CA ALA A 21 14.36 2.08 -4.64
C ALA A 21 15.05 1.60 -5.92
N ALA A 22 14.28 1.20 -6.95
CA ALA A 22 14.84 0.80 -8.24
C ALA A 22 15.56 1.95 -8.95
N VAL A 23 14.97 3.15 -8.98
CA VAL A 23 15.58 4.34 -9.61
C VAL A 23 16.83 4.81 -8.85
N LEU A 24 16.81 4.74 -7.51
CA LEU A 24 17.98 5.05 -6.69
C LEU A 24 19.11 4.04 -6.87
N LEU A 25 18.79 2.78 -7.19
CA LEU A 25 19.77 1.73 -7.47
C LEU A 25 20.40 1.91 -8.86
N ASP A 26 19.59 2.15 -9.89
CA ASP A 26 20.04 2.45 -11.25
C ASP A 26 18.99 3.25 -12.01
N ALA A 27 19.31 4.51 -12.33
CA ALA A 27 18.43 5.39 -13.10
C ALA A 27 18.57 5.21 -14.62
N ALA A 28 19.63 4.55 -15.11
CA ALA A 28 19.94 4.45 -16.54
C ALA A 28 18.79 3.93 -17.43
N PRO A 29 17.95 2.95 -17.02
CA PRO A 29 16.86 2.48 -17.87
C PRO A 29 15.63 3.40 -17.85
N PHE A 30 15.55 4.37 -16.91
CA PHE A 30 14.34 5.14 -16.65
C PHE A 30 14.43 6.58 -17.15
N ARG A 31 13.43 7.01 -17.91
CA ARG A 31 13.26 8.40 -18.38
C ARG A 31 12.48 9.26 -17.39
N SER A 32 11.54 8.67 -16.67
CA SER A 32 10.79 9.36 -15.62
C SER A 32 10.31 8.39 -14.56
N LEU A 33 10.06 8.92 -13.36
CA LEU A 33 9.38 8.25 -12.27
C LEU A 33 8.12 9.04 -11.89
N THR A 34 6.97 8.36 -11.83
CA THR A 34 5.73 8.88 -11.26
C THR A 34 5.39 8.09 -10.01
N LEU A 35 5.27 8.80 -8.89
CA LEU A 35 4.83 8.23 -7.61
C LEU A 35 3.36 8.60 -7.40
N MET A 36 2.49 7.60 -7.32
CA MET A 36 1.04 7.78 -7.15
C MET A 36 0.60 7.25 -5.79
N SER A 37 -0.06 8.10 -5.00
CA SER A 37 -0.48 7.74 -3.63
C SER A 37 0.70 7.30 -2.75
N SER A 38 1.89 7.83 -3.04
CA SER A 38 3.16 7.59 -2.34
C SER A 38 4.05 8.81 -2.55
N GLY A 39 4.78 9.24 -1.52
CA GLY A 39 5.69 10.40 -1.60
C GLY A 39 7.16 10.01 -1.75
N PRO A 40 8.05 11.02 -1.93
CA PRO A 40 9.49 10.82 -1.83
C PRO A 40 9.92 10.45 -0.41
N ALA A 41 9.11 10.80 0.60
CA ALA A 41 9.39 10.61 2.00
C ALA A 41 8.78 9.33 2.59
N GLU A 42 9.02 9.14 3.88
CA GLU A 42 8.47 8.06 4.68
C GLU A 42 6.93 8.17 4.88
N VAL A 43 6.27 7.07 5.23
CA VAL A 43 4.83 7.09 5.53
C VAL A 43 4.59 7.89 6.81
N VAL A 44 3.62 8.81 6.80
CA VAL A 44 3.28 9.63 7.97
C VAL A 44 2.89 8.76 9.18
N ALA A 45 3.27 9.20 10.39
CA ALA A 45 3.12 8.41 11.61
C ALA A 45 1.69 7.85 11.82
N ALA A 46 0.65 8.68 11.65
CA ALA A 46 -0.73 8.25 11.80
C ALA A 46 -1.14 7.11 10.86
N GLN A 47 -0.55 7.04 9.66
CA GLN A 47 -0.83 5.95 8.72
C GLN A 47 -0.06 4.69 9.10
N ARG A 48 1.15 4.81 9.68
CA ARG A 48 1.88 3.65 10.23
C ARG A 48 1.14 3.02 11.39
N ASP A 49 0.57 3.83 12.28
CA ASP A 49 -0.19 3.34 13.43
C ASP A 49 -1.43 2.53 12.98
N LYS A 50 -2.14 3.01 11.96
CA LYS A 50 -3.26 2.28 11.36
C LYS A 50 -2.83 0.93 10.75
N VAL A 51 -1.73 0.93 10.01
CA VAL A 51 -1.17 -0.28 9.39
C VAL A 51 -0.70 -1.28 10.45
N LYS A 52 -0.09 -0.79 11.53
CA LYS A 52 0.31 -1.61 12.68
C LYS A 52 -0.90 -2.23 13.37
N MET A 53 -1.92 -1.43 13.68
CA MET A 53 -3.16 -1.91 14.30
C MET A 53 -3.84 -3.00 13.45
N LEU A 54 -3.90 -2.81 12.13
CA LEU A 54 -4.43 -3.82 11.22
C LEU A 54 -3.59 -5.10 11.25
N SER A 55 -2.26 -4.96 11.26
CA SER A 55 -1.34 -6.11 11.29
C SER A 55 -1.44 -6.89 12.60
N GLU A 56 -1.60 -6.20 13.73
CA GLU A 56 -1.85 -6.80 15.04
C GLU A 56 -3.18 -7.54 15.05
N ALA A 57 -4.25 -6.96 14.51
CA ALA A 57 -5.55 -7.61 14.38
C ALA A 57 -5.47 -8.89 13.53
N LEU A 58 -4.83 -8.83 12.36
CA LEU A 58 -4.64 -9.98 11.46
C LEU A 58 -3.79 -11.10 12.06
N SER A 59 -3.01 -10.81 13.11
CA SER A 59 -2.19 -11.83 13.79
C SER A 59 -2.96 -12.69 14.79
N VAL A 60 -4.15 -12.24 15.22
CA VAL A 60 -4.96 -12.92 16.24
C VAL A 60 -6.41 -13.17 15.82
N LEU A 61 -6.92 -12.45 14.81
CA LEU A 61 -8.27 -12.58 14.27
C LEU A 61 -8.23 -13.17 12.86
N SER A 62 -9.32 -13.82 12.47
CA SER A 62 -9.56 -14.21 11.08
C SER A 62 -9.84 -13.00 10.19
N MET A 63 -9.65 -13.17 8.88
CA MET A 63 -10.00 -12.14 7.88
C MET A 63 -11.45 -11.68 8.03
N ASP A 64 -12.40 -12.58 8.30
CA ASP A 64 -13.80 -12.20 8.46
C ASP A 64 -14.04 -11.36 9.71
N GLU A 65 -13.44 -11.72 10.84
CA GLU A 65 -13.57 -10.95 12.08
C GLU A 65 -12.98 -9.54 11.93
N VAL A 66 -11.83 -9.40 11.25
CA VAL A 66 -11.24 -8.09 10.94
C VAL A 66 -12.16 -7.27 10.03
N TRP A 67 -12.79 -7.90 9.02
CA TRP A 67 -13.76 -7.23 8.17
C TRP A 67 -14.95 -6.69 8.97
N GLN A 68 -15.54 -7.51 9.86
CA GLN A 68 -16.65 -7.06 10.70
C GLN A 68 -16.23 -5.92 11.64
N ALA A 69 -15.03 -6.00 12.22
CA ALA A 69 -14.50 -4.96 13.08
C ALA A 69 -14.28 -3.64 12.32
N MET A 70 -13.74 -3.68 11.10
CA MET A 70 -13.60 -2.51 10.24
C MET A 70 -14.97 -1.88 9.92
N ARG A 71 -15.95 -2.69 9.50
CA ARG A 71 -17.31 -2.22 9.17
C ARG A 71 -18.03 -1.60 10.37
N ALA A 72 -17.75 -2.06 11.58
CA ALA A 72 -18.33 -1.50 12.81
C ALA A 72 -17.75 -0.12 13.17
N LEU A 73 -16.58 0.24 12.62
CA LEU A 73 -15.91 1.51 12.84
C LEU A 73 -16.16 2.54 11.73
N ASP A 74 -16.78 2.13 10.61
CA ASP A 74 -17.06 3.03 9.49
C ASP A 74 -18.08 4.10 9.87
N PRO A 75 -17.82 5.39 9.56
CA PRO A 75 -18.78 6.46 9.76
C PRO A 75 -20.08 6.21 8.97
N PRO A 76 -21.26 6.65 9.44
CA PRO A 76 -22.54 6.44 8.75
C PRO A 76 -22.57 6.99 7.31
N GLN A 77 -21.79 8.04 7.02
CA GLN A 77 -21.66 8.62 5.67
C GLN A 77 -20.85 7.75 4.69
N ASP A 78 -20.06 6.81 5.20
CA ASP A 78 -19.27 5.85 4.43
C ASP A 78 -19.94 4.46 4.40
N ALA A 79 -21.15 4.34 4.99
CA ALA A 79 -21.91 3.11 5.05
C ALA A 79 -22.49 2.75 3.67
N ASP A 80 -21.83 1.77 3.04
CA ASP A 80 -22.27 0.91 1.92
C ASP A 80 -23.04 1.61 0.78
N THR A 81 -22.30 1.97 -0.27
CA THR A 81 -22.84 2.46 -1.55
C THR A 81 -23.48 1.33 -2.39
N GLY A 82 -23.59 0.11 -1.85
CA GLY A 82 -24.18 -1.06 -2.50
C GLY A 82 -23.16 -2.10 -2.97
N ASP A 83 -21.86 -1.91 -2.68
CA ASP A 83 -20.75 -2.76 -3.11
C ASP A 83 -20.12 -3.61 -1.98
N GLY A 84 -20.64 -3.51 -0.74
CA GLY A 84 -20.03 -4.14 0.43
C GLY A 84 -19.85 -5.66 0.34
N ALA A 85 -20.73 -6.36 -0.39
CA ALA A 85 -20.61 -7.80 -0.60
C ALA A 85 -19.44 -8.18 -1.52
N ASP A 86 -19.22 -7.42 -2.61
CA ASP A 86 -18.09 -7.61 -3.52
C ASP A 86 -16.77 -7.24 -2.82
N MET A 87 -16.77 -6.14 -2.07
CA MET A 87 -15.62 -5.73 -1.27
C MET A 87 -15.26 -6.78 -0.21
N ARG A 88 -16.25 -7.36 0.49
CA ARG A 88 -16.01 -8.47 1.43
C ARG A 88 -15.44 -9.68 0.72
N HIS A 89 -15.99 -10.05 -0.44
CA HIS A 89 -15.47 -11.17 -1.22
C HIS A 89 -14.00 -10.97 -1.58
N ARG A 90 -13.65 -9.80 -2.10
CA ARG A 90 -12.26 -9.43 -2.44
C ARG A 90 -11.36 -9.39 -1.20
N TRP A 91 -11.86 -8.89 -0.07
CA TRP A 91 -11.14 -8.89 1.19
C TRP A 91 -10.77 -10.32 1.61
N LEU A 92 -11.75 -11.22 1.65
CA LEU A 92 -11.56 -12.62 2.05
C LEU A 92 -10.66 -13.42 1.09
N ALA A 93 -10.46 -12.94 -0.14
CA ALA A 93 -9.55 -13.53 -1.11
C ALA A 93 -8.07 -13.13 -0.91
N ASN A 94 -7.76 -12.20 0.00
CA ASN A 94 -6.37 -11.85 0.32
C ASN A 94 -5.73 -12.89 1.24
N ASP A 95 -4.41 -12.95 1.18
CA ASP A 95 -3.58 -13.71 2.13
C ASP A 95 -3.20 -12.81 3.32
N PRO A 96 -3.51 -13.20 4.58
CA PRO A 96 -3.16 -12.40 5.76
C PRO A 96 -1.67 -12.12 5.90
N ALA A 97 -0.80 -13.08 5.54
CA ALA A 97 0.64 -12.91 5.66
C ALA A 97 1.15 -11.87 4.66
N GLN A 98 0.58 -11.82 3.44
CA GLN A 98 0.88 -10.77 2.47
C GLN A 98 0.51 -9.38 2.98
N LEU A 99 -0.66 -9.23 3.64
CA LEU A 99 -1.08 -7.94 4.21
C LEU A 99 -0.17 -7.51 5.36
N ILE A 100 0.18 -8.42 6.28
CA ILE A 100 1.09 -8.16 7.40
C ILE A 100 2.48 -7.76 6.90
N ALA A 101 3.03 -8.51 5.94
CA ALA A 101 4.36 -8.21 5.37
C ALA A 101 4.38 -6.86 4.66
N THR A 102 3.34 -6.55 3.89
CA THR A 102 3.18 -5.24 3.25
C THR A 102 3.11 -4.13 4.29
N GLY A 103 2.36 -4.34 5.37
CA GLY A 103 2.25 -3.39 6.46
C GLY A 103 3.58 -3.10 7.15
N ALA A 104 4.36 -4.15 7.43
CA ALA A 104 5.70 -4.03 7.99
C ALA A 104 6.64 -3.22 7.07
N GLN A 105 6.61 -3.47 5.76
CA GLN A 105 7.42 -2.72 4.79
C GLN A 105 7.04 -1.24 4.77
N LEU A 106 5.74 -0.92 4.73
CA LEU A 106 5.27 0.47 4.73
C LEU A 106 5.65 1.22 6.02
N ALA A 107 5.69 0.52 7.16
CA ALA A 107 6.04 1.11 8.45
C ALA A 107 7.55 1.34 8.63
N ALA A 108 8.40 0.54 7.98
CA ALA A 108 9.84 0.57 8.15
C ALA A 108 10.59 1.36 7.06
N GLU A 109 9.98 1.59 5.90
CA GLU A 109 10.66 2.25 4.78
C GLU A 109 11.03 3.71 5.12
N PRO A 110 12.34 4.05 5.13
CA PRO A 110 12.79 5.39 5.48
C PRO A 110 12.61 6.39 4.34
N ASP A 111 12.81 7.67 4.64
CA ASP A 111 13.15 8.64 3.61
C ASP A 111 14.53 8.30 3.03
N ARG A 112 14.67 8.41 1.71
CA ARG A 112 15.91 8.09 0.97
C ARG A 112 16.37 9.23 0.08
N VAL A 113 15.70 10.37 0.12
CA VAL A 113 15.89 11.50 -0.81
C VAL A 113 15.81 12.83 -0.06
N ASP A 114 16.71 13.01 0.92
CA ASP A 114 16.91 14.28 1.63
C ASP A 114 17.16 15.47 0.69
#